data_AF-A0A2D5WIZ1-F1
#
_entry.id   AF-A0A2D5WIZ1-F1
#
_cell.length_a   1.000
_cell.length_b   1.000
_cell.length_c   1.000
_cell.angle_alpha   90.00
_cell.angle_beta   90.00
_cell.angle_gamma   90.00
#
_symmetry.space_group_name_H-M   'P 1'
#
loop_
_entity.id
_entity.type
_entity.pdbx_description
1 polymer ?
#
loop_
_entity_poly.entity_id
_entity_poly.type
_entity_poly.pdbx_seq_one_letter_code
_entity_poly.pdbx_strand_id
1 'polypeptide(L)'
;MLVVCNGMPRAGSTLQWNLVCELAEATGYGAPIGATALDSISQDGVDAASRGERIYVVKQHDVWPGLIERVQRNEPGIRVCYIYRDLRDVAVSMQNKWSRTWEALLQALDEAVTAYEALVVDP
;
A
#
# COMPACT_ATOMS: atom_id res chain seq x y z
N MET A 1 -14.24 0.90 -7.23
CA MET A 1 -13.39 -0.03 -6.47
C MET A 1 -12.03 0.61 -6.28
N LEU A 2 -11.55 0.67 -5.05
CA LEU A 2 -10.24 1.17 -4.66
C LEU A 2 -9.31 -0.01 -4.35
N VAL A 3 -8.19 -0.08 -5.06
CA VAL A 3 -7.12 -1.07 -4.84
C VAL A 3 -5.90 -0.37 -4.27
N VAL A 4 -5.58 -0.71 -3.03
CA VAL A 4 -4.49 -0.14 -2.25
C VAL A 4 -3.28 -1.06 -2.34
N CYS A 5 -2.28 -0.69 -3.14
CA CYS A 5 -0.96 -1.31 -3.12
C CYS A 5 -0.20 -0.81 -1.89
N ASN A 6 -0.16 -1.65 -0.86
CA ASN A 6 0.60 -1.42 0.36
C ASN A 6 1.73 -2.46 0.46
N GLY A 7 2.69 -2.25 1.35
CA GLY A 7 3.71 -3.23 1.62
C GLY A 7 4.87 -2.66 2.39
N MET A 8 5.78 -3.55 2.80
CA MET A 8 7.01 -3.14 3.45
C MET A 8 7.83 -2.23 2.51
N PRO A 9 8.44 -1.15 3.01
CA PRO A 9 9.31 -0.33 2.18
C PRO A 9 10.43 -1.18 1.61
N ARG A 10 10.78 -0.95 0.34
CA ARG A 10 11.82 -1.71 -0.39
C ARG A 10 11.50 -3.20 -0.67
N ALA A 11 10.27 -3.67 -0.42
CA ALA A 11 9.84 -5.02 -0.79
C ALA A 11 9.44 -5.19 -2.28
N GLY A 12 9.62 -4.15 -3.11
CA GLY A 12 9.21 -4.18 -4.52
C GLY A 12 7.83 -3.56 -4.78
N SER A 13 7.30 -2.75 -3.85
CA SER A 13 6.01 -2.06 -3.98
C SER A 13 5.83 -1.22 -5.25
N THR A 14 6.92 -0.71 -5.85
CA THR A 14 6.84 -0.03 -7.16
C THR A 14 6.52 -1.01 -8.29
N LEU A 15 7.16 -2.19 -8.32
CA LEU A 15 6.87 -3.22 -9.32
C LEU A 15 5.44 -3.74 -9.13
N GLN A 16 5.06 -4.03 -7.89
CA GLN A 16 3.69 -4.42 -7.55
C GLN A 16 2.67 -3.39 -8.07
N TRP A 17 2.86 -2.11 -7.75
CA TRP A 17 1.96 -1.05 -8.19
C TRP A 17 1.86 -0.97 -9.71
N ASN A 18 3.00 -1.02 -10.42
CA ASN A 18 3.00 -1.03 -11.89
C ASN A 18 2.18 -2.20 -12.44
N LEU A 19 2.38 -3.41 -11.91
CA LEU A 19 1.63 -4.60 -12.35
C LEU A 19 0.12 -4.45 -12.09
N VAL A 20 -0.28 -3.90 -10.93
CA VAL A 20 -1.69 -3.69 -10.61
C VAL A 20 -2.31 -2.61 -11.51
N CYS A 21 -1.57 -1.54 -11.83
CA CYS A 21 -2.01 -0.53 -12.79
C CYS A 21 -2.24 -1.14 -14.18
N GLU A 22 -1.27 -1.89 -14.70
CA GLU A 22 -1.39 -2.58 -16.00
C GLU A 22 -2.58 -3.54 -16.03
N LEU A 23 -2.79 -4.31 -14.95
CA LEU A 23 -3.94 -5.19 -14.84
C LEU A 23 -5.26 -4.42 -14.79
N ALA A 24 -5.34 -3.33 -14.04
CA ALA A 24 -6.53 -2.49 -13.97
C ALA A 24 -6.85 -1.85 -15.32
N GLU A 25 -5.86 -1.34 -16.04
CA GLU A 25 -6.03 -0.77 -17.38
C GLU A 25 -6.46 -1.83 -18.40
N ALA A 26 -5.89 -3.03 -18.33
CA ALA A 26 -6.27 -4.14 -19.20
C ALA A 26 -7.74 -4.57 -19.05
N THR A 27 -8.41 -4.23 -17.94
CA THR A 27 -9.86 -4.47 -17.79
C THR A 27 -10.73 -3.50 -18.62
N GLY A 28 -10.19 -2.36 -19.05
CA GLY A 28 -10.97 -1.26 -19.65
C GLY A 28 -11.77 -0.43 -18.65
N TYR A 29 -11.77 -0.79 -17.36
CA TYR A 29 -12.49 -0.08 -16.28
C TYR A 29 -11.54 0.58 -15.26
N GLY A 30 -10.22 0.42 -15.41
CA GLY A 30 -9.23 0.95 -14.48
C GLY A 30 -8.53 2.22 -14.96
N ALA A 31 -8.19 3.09 -14.01
CA ALA A 31 -7.26 4.19 -14.22
C ALA A 31 -6.34 4.34 -12.98
N PRO A 32 -5.01 4.49 -13.16
CA PRO A 32 -4.11 4.75 -12.05
C PRO A 32 -4.37 6.16 -11.49
N ILE A 33 -4.55 6.31 -10.18
CA ILE A 33 -4.60 7.65 -9.55
C ILE A 33 -3.17 8.16 -9.24
N GLY A 34 -2.13 7.37 -9.53
CA GLY A 34 -0.74 7.76 -9.26
C GLY A 34 -0.27 7.38 -7.85
N ALA A 35 1.05 7.29 -7.68
CA ALA A 35 1.70 6.71 -6.51
C ALA A 35 1.63 7.54 -5.22
N THR A 36 1.12 8.77 -5.25
CA THR A 36 1.08 9.69 -4.09
C THR A 36 -0.27 10.42 -3.94
N ALA A 37 -1.29 10.03 -4.71
CA ALA A 37 -2.54 10.77 -4.74
C ALA A 37 -3.37 10.66 -3.45
N LEU A 38 -3.07 9.70 -2.57
CA LEU A 38 -3.81 9.53 -1.32
C LEU A 38 -3.42 10.43 -0.19
N ASP A 39 -2.18 10.91 -0.15
CA ASP A 39 -1.80 11.99 0.78
C ASP A 39 -2.61 13.27 0.50
N SER A 40 -3.18 13.38 -0.71
CA SER A 40 -4.04 14.48 -1.16
C SER A 40 -5.53 14.14 -1.30
N ILE A 41 -5.92 12.87 -1.17
CA ILE A 41 -7.34 12.47 -1.30
C ILE A 41 -8.01 12.61 0.06
N SER A 42 -9.06 13.42 0.13
CA SER A 42 -9.94 13.47 1.29
C SER A 42 -10.62 12.13 1.53
N GLN A 43 -11.12 11.89 2.74
CA GLN A 43 -11.96 10.70 3.02
C GLN A 43 -13.13 10.58 2.04
N ASP A 44 -13.72 11.70 1.62
CA ASP A 44 -14.77 11.72 0.59
C ASP A 44 -14.30 11.16 -0.76
N GLY A 45 -13.04 11.40 -1.14
CA GLY A 45 -12.44 10.84 -2.35
C GLY A 45 -12.16 9.34 -2.23
N VAL A 46 -11.76 8.86 -1.05
CA VAL A 46 -11.63 7.41 -0.75
C VAL A 46 -12.99 6.73 -0.92
N ASP A 47 -14.01 7.32 -0.33
CA ASP A 47 -15.41 6.88 -0.36
C ASP A 47 -15.98 6.86 -1.79
N ALA A 48 -15.72 7.91 -2.57
CA ALA A 48 -16.13 7.97 -3.96
C ALA A 48 -15.43 6.88 -4.80
N ALA A 49 -14.13 6.67 -4.56
CA ALA A 49 -13.35 5.64 -5.25
C ALA A 49 -13.78 4.22 -4.89
N SER A 50 -14.11 3.95 -3.62
CA SER A 50 -14.55 2.62 -3.17
C SER A 50 -15.89 2.23 -3.76
N ARG A 51 -16.86 3.17 -3.82
CA ARG A 51 -18.23 2.96 -4.32
C ARG A 51 -18.37 3.00 -5.86
N GLY A 52 -17.42 3.60 -6.57
CA GLY A 52 -17.49 3.74 -8.03
C GLY A 52 -17.29 2.42 -8.80
N GLU A 53 -17.74 2.39 -10.06
CA GLU A 53 -17.57 1.26 -10.98
C GLU A 53 -16.14 1.13 -11.53
N ARG A 54 -15.37 2.22 -11.50
CA ARG A 54 -13.97 2.24 -11.95
C ARG A 54 -13.03 1.61 -10.93
N ILE A 55 -11.94 1.01 -11.43
CA ILE A 55 -10.84 0.53 -10.60
C ILE A 55 -9.83 1.65 -10.43
N TYR A 56 -9.61 2.04 -9.19
CA TYR A 56 -8.66 3.06 -8.81
C TYR A 56 -7.49 2.41 -8.08
N VAL A 57 -6.29 2.52 -8.64
CA VAL A 57 -5.09 1.91 -8.07
C VAL A 57 -4.21 2.98 -7.44
N VAL A 58 -3.79 2.71 -6.21
CA VAL A 58 -3.02 3.64 -5.38
C VAL A 58 -1.88 2.92 -4.69
N LYS A 59 -0.77 3.63 -4.46
CA LYS A 59 0.40 3.09 -3.77
C LYS A 59 0.65 3.89 -2.50
N GLN A 60 0.98 3.20 -1.42
CA GLN A 60 1.43 3.82 -0.19
C GLN A 60 2.16 2.82 0.71
N HIS A 61 2.93 3.32 1.65
CA HIS A 61 3.56 2.52 2.69
C HIS A 61 2.90 2.75 4.04
N ASP A 62 2.44 3.97 4.28
CA ASP A 62 1.75 4.34 5.51
C ASP A 62 0.31 3.82 5.51
N VAL A 63 -0.24 3.70 6.72
CA VAL A 63 -1.65 3.35 6.95
C VAL A 63 -2.38 4.64 7.30
N TRP A 64 -3.25 5.13 6.41
CA TRP A 64 -4.03 6.33 6.71
C TRP A 64 -5.15 6.05 7.73
N PRO A 65 -5.64 7.09 8.43
CA PRO A 65 -6.71 6.95 9.41
C PRO A 65 -7.96 6.27 8.83
N GLY A 66 -8.36 5.17 9.45
CA GLY A 66 -9.54 4.39 9.07
C GLY A 66 -9.32 3.29 8.04
N LEU A 67 -8.13 3.17 7.40
CA LEU A 67 -7.89 2.05 6.46
C LEU A 67 -8.05 0.69 7.15
N ILE A 68 -7.38 0.49 8.30
CA ILE A 68 -7.46 -0.75 9.07
C ILE A 68 -8.91 -1.08 9.41
N GLU A 69 -9.66 -0.14 10.00
CA GLU A 69 -11.07 -0.36 10.38
C GLU A 69 -11.94 -0.77 9.18
N ARG A 70 -11.69 -0.19 8.00
CA ARG A 70 -12.40 -0.54 6.77
C ARG A 70 -12.02 -1.93 6.26
N VAL A 71 -10.75 -2.31 6.38
CA VAL A 71 -10.27 -3.67 6.04
C VAL A 71 -10.87 -4.70 7.02
N GLN A 72 -10.85 -4.41 8.33
CA GLN A 72 -11.43 -5.23 9.41
C GLN A 72 -12.93 -5.49 9.17
N ARG A 73 -13.64 -4.47 8.71
CA ARG A 73 -15.07 -4.55 8.37
C ARG A 73 -15.34 -5.20 7.01
N ASN A 74 -14.30 -5.61 6.30
CA ASN A 74 -14.37 -6.10 4.93
C ASN A 74 -15.20 -5.18 4.02
N GLU A 75 -14.92 -3.87 4.09
CA GLU A 75 -15.70 -2.86 3.38
C GLU A 75 -15.74 -3.18 1.88
N PRO A 76 -16.95 -3.28 1.29
CA PRO A 76 -17.07 -3.59 -0.13
C PRO A 76 -16.43 -2.48 -0.97
N GLY A 77 -15.73 -2.89 -2.03
CA GLY A 77 -15.08 -1.95 -2.95
C GLY A 77 -13.70 -1.49 -2.51
N ILE A 78 -13.19 -1.88 -1.34
CA ILE A 78 -11.78 -1.67 -0.95
C ILE A 78 -11.04 -3.01 -1.00
N ARG A 79 -9.86 -3.03 -1.64
CA ARG A 79 -8.97 -4.20 -1.69
C ARG A 79 -7.55 -3.75 -1.38
N VAL A 80 -6.88 -4.47 -0.48
CA VAL A 80 -5.46 -4.23 -0.17
C VAL A 80 -4.62 -5.30 -0.85
N CYS A 81 -3.70 -4.87 -1.70
CA CYS A 81 -2.64 -5.72 -2.23
C CYS A 81 -1.40 -5.44 -1.39
N TYR A 82 -1.11 -6.30 -0.41
CA TYR A 82 0.07 -6.17 0.43
C TYR A 82 1.26 -6.94 -0.17
N ILE A 83 2.45 -6.32 -0.19
CA ILE A 83 3.72 -7.01 -0.52
C ILE A 83 4.69 -6.98 0.65
N TYR A 84 5.28 -8.14 0.94
CA TYR A 84 6.35 -8.29 1.93
C TYR A 84 7.57 -8.96 1.29
N ARG A 85 8.72 -8.81 1.94
CA ARG A 85 9.99 -9.45 1.57
C ARG A 85 10.76 -9.79 2.85
N ASP A 86 11.67 -10.74 2.77
CA ASP A 86 12.58 -11.06 3.88
C ASP A 86 13.20 -9.78 4.48
N LEU A 87 13.12 -9.64 5.81
CA LEU A 87 13.55 -8.43 6.51
C LEU A 87 15.05 -8.14 6.33
N ARG A 88 15.89 -9.17 6.13
CA ARG A 88 17.33 -9.00 5.90
C ARG A 88 17.60 -8.37 4.54
N ASP A 89 16.82 -8.75 3.54
CA ASP A 89 16.88 -8.13 2.21
C ASP A 89 16.36 -6.70 2.22
N VAL A 90 15.25 -6.46 2.94
CA VAL A 90 14.70 -5.12 3.13
C VAL A 90 15.73 -4.21 3.80
N ALA A 91 16.36 -4.68 4.87
CA ALA A 91 17.43 -4.01 5.59
C ALA A 91 18.57 -3.58 4.66
N VAL A 92 19.15 -4.53 3.92
CA VAL A 92 20.24 -4.24 2.96
C VAL A 92 19.77 -3.27 1.87
N SER A 93 18.54 -3.42 1.35
CA SER A 93 18.00 -2.53 0.33
C SER A 93 17.76 -1.10 0.84
N MET A 94 17.29 -0.95 2.08
CA MET A 94 17.12 0.35 2.74
C MET A 94 18.46 1.02 2.97
N GLN A 95 19.45 0.28 3.49
CA GLN A 95 20.79 0.80 3.74
C GLN A 95 21.44 1.29 2.44
N ASN A 96 21.35 0.50 1.36
CA ASN A 96 21.88 0.88 0.05
C ASN A 96 21.17 2.09 -0.57
N LYS A 97 19.87 2.27 -0.32
CA LYS A 97 19.08 3.34 -0.96
C LYS A 97 19.11 4.65 -0.18
N TRP A 98 19.14 4.59 1.15
CA TRP A 98 18.91 5.73 2.03
C TRP A 98 20.05 6.00 3.01
N SER A 99 21.11 5.17 3.04
CA SER A 99 22.26 5.35 3.92
C SER A 99 21.88 5.52 5.40
N ARG A 100 20.85 4.80 5.85
CA ARG A 100 20.34 4.90 7.23
C ARG A 100 21.36 4.34 8.24
N THR A 101 21.36 4.90 9.45
CA THR A 101 22.04 4.29 10.59
C THR A 101 21.37 2.97 10.97
N TRP A 102 22.06 2.16 11.77
CA TRP A 102 21.51 0.88 12.22
C TRP A 102 20.24 1.06 13.06
N GLU A 103 20.18 2.06 13.93
CA GLU A 103 19.01 2.36 14.76
C GLU A 103 17.81 2.78 13.91
N ALA A 104 18.03 3.68 12.94
CA ALA A 104 16.98 4.13 12.02
C ALA A 104 16.51 3.04 11.04
N LEU A 105 17.33 2.00 10.83
CA LEU A 105 16.99 0.82 10.08
C LEU A 105 16.09 -0.10 10.91
N LEU A 106 16.48 -0.42 12.15
CA LEU A 106 15.69 -1.25 13.06
C LEU A 106 14.29 -0.68 13.27
N GLN A 107 14.21 0.63 13.56
CA GLN A 107 12.94 1.31 13.71
C GLN A 107 12.04 1.17 12.46
N ALA A 108 12.62 1.32 11.27
CA ALA A 108 11.87 1.19 10.02
C ALA A 108 11.36 -0.23 9.76
N LEU A 109 12.10 -1.24 10.22
CA LEU A 109 11.68 -2.63 10.13
C LEU A 109 10.55 -2.92 11.12
N ASP A 110 10.63 -2.41 12.36
CA ASP A 110 9.56 -2.52 13.35
C ASP A 110 8.26 -1.88 12.85
N GLU A 111 8.34 -0.67 12.28
CA GLU A 111 7.21 0.01 11.64
C GLU A 111 6.61 -0.83 10.50
N ALA A 112 7.46 -1.42 9.65
CA ALA A 112 7.01 -2.26 8.54
C ALA A 112 6.33 -3.56 9.00
N VAL A 113 6.83 -4.20 10.05
CA VAL A 113 6.23 -5.39 10.66
C VAL A 113 4.89 -5.06 11.31
N THR A 114 4.82 -3.95 12.05
CA THR A 114 3.57 -3.47 12.67
C THR A 114 2.48 -3.25 11.62
N ALA A 115 2.83 -2.61 10.50
CA ALA A 115 1.90 -2.39 9.39
C ALA A 115 1.45 -3.71 8.73
N TYR A 116 2.34 -4.70 8.63
CA TYR A 116 2.00 -6.03 8.12
C TYR A 116 1.01 -6.74 9.04
N GLU A 117 1.25 -6.74 10.35
CA GLU A 117 0.37 -7.37 11.33
C GLU A 117 -1.04 -6.77 11.27
N ALA A 118 -1.13 -5.44 11.21
CA ALA A 118 -2.40 -4.72 11.18
C ALA A 118 -3.20 -4.83 9.86
N LEU A 119 -2.55 -5.15 8.73
CA LEU A 119 -3.21 -5.22 7.42
C LEU A 119 -3.38 -6.64 6.88
N VAL A 120 -2.67 -7.62 7.44
CA VAL A 120 -2.61 -8.98 6.88
C VAL A 120 -2.89 -10.07 7.92
N VAL A 121 -2.38 -9.94 9.15
CA VAL A 121 -2.46 -11.01 10.15
C VAL A 121 -3.70 -10.89 11.02
N ASP A 122 -3.98 -9.68 11.52
CA ASP A 122 -5.19 -9.34 12.27
C ASP A 122 -5.90 -8.15 11.59
N PRO A 123 -6.34 -8.36 10.32
CA PRO A 123 -6.76 -7.31 9.43
C PRO A 123 -8.16 -6.81 9.71
#